data_AF-A0A0F9JXD4-F1
#
_entry.id   AF-A0A0F9JXD4-F1
#
_cell.length_a   1.000
_cell.length_b   1.000
_cell.length_c   1.000
_cell.angle_alpha   90.00
_cell.angle_beta   90.00
_cell.angle_gamma   90.00
#
_symmetry.space_group_name_H-M   'P 1'
#
loop_
_entity.id
_entity.type
_entity.pdbx_description
1 polymer ?
#
loop_
_entity_poly.entity_id
_entity_poly.type
_entity_poly.pdbx_seq_one_letter_code
_entity_poly.pdbx_strand_id
1 'polypeptide(L)' 'GKSVTAFLPRDGAMNFIDEHDEVHLEGMGATQGGAMGDIPGVRFKVFKVNDTSLRELVLGKKEKPRR' A
#
# COMPACT_ATOMS: atom_id res chain seq x y z
N GLY A 1 -6.25 3.08 -19.00
CA GLY A 1 -5.82 3.50 -17.65
C GLY A 1 -4.32 3.34 -17.53
N LYS A 2 -3.66 4.15 -16.71
CA LYS A 2 -2.23 3.94 -16.40
C LYS A 2 -2.13 2.91 -15.29
N SER A 3 -1.54 1.76 -15.57
CA SER A 3 -1.20 0.76 -14.56
C SER A 3 0.04 1.23 -13.81
N VAL A 4 0.00 1.16 -12.48
CA VAL A 4 1.16 1.51 -11.63
C VAL A 4 1.45 0.37 -10.66
N THR A 5 2.72 0.09 -10.45
CA THR A 5 3.15 -0.88 -9.44
C THR A 5 3.40 -0.17 -8.13
N ALA A 6 2.82 -0.70 -7.05
CA ALA A 6 2.97 -0.17 -5.71
C ALA A 6 3.50 -1.25 -4.76
N PHE A 7 4.28 -0.82 -3.79
CA PHE A 7 4.80 -1.66 -2.72
C PHE A 7 3.80 -1.74 -1.56
N LEU A 8 3.67 -2.91 -0.96
CA LEU A 8 2.89 -3.13 0.24
C LEU A 8 3.84 -3.15 1.45
N PRO A 9 3.89 -2.08 2.25
CA PRO A 9 4.74 -2.06 3.42
C PRO A 9 4.12 -2.91 4.53
N ARG A 10 4.99 -3.63 5.27
CA ARG A 10 4.69 -4.49 6.44
C ARG A 10 4.24 -5.90 6.09
N ASP A 11 4.53 -6.81 7.03
CA ASP A 11 4.20 -8.22 6.94
C ASP A 11 2.68 -8.45 6.97
N GLY A 12 2.19 -9.39 6.14
CA GLY A 12 0.77 -9.73 6.08
C GLY A 12 -0.16 -8.71 5.40
N ALA A 13 0.36 -7.58 4.90
CA ALA A 13 -0.43 -6.56 4.20
C ALA A 13 -1.24 -7.10 3.01
N MET A 14 -0.72 -8.12 2.33
CA MET A 14 -1.35 -8.77 1.18
C MET A 14 -2.67 -9.47 1.55
N ASN A 15 -2.80 -9.99 2.78
CA ASN A 15 -4.03 -10.64 3.25
C ASN A 15 -5.17 -9.63 3.50
N PHE A 16 -4.83 -8.34 3.57
CA PHE A 16 -5.78 -7.26 3.82
C PHE A 16 -6.09 -6.47 2.55
N ILE A 17 -5.88 -7.00 1.35
CA ILE A 17 -6.24 -6.31 0.10
C ILE A 17 -7.01 -7.27 -0.79
N ASP A 18 -8.11 -6.79 -1.34
CA ASP A 18 -8.94 -7.50 -2.32
C ASP A 18 -8.86 -6.82 -3.70
N GLU A 19 -9.22 -7.53 -4.77
CA GLU A 19 -9.12 -7.04 -6.15
C GLU A 19 -10.02 -5.81 -6.43
N HIS A 20 -11.07 -5.65 -5.64
CA HIS A 20 -12.05 -4.57 -5.75
C HIS A 20 -11.86 -3.44 -4.74
N ASP A 21 -10.82 -3.52 -3.89
CA ASP A 21 -10.58 -2.51 -2.86
C ASP A 21 -9.96 -1.22 -3.42
N GLU A 22 -10.35 -0.10 -2.83
CA GLU A 22 -9.72 1.18 -3.13
C GLU A 22 -8.45 1.35 -2.30
N VAL A 23 -7.31 1.40 -2.98
CA VAL A 23 -6.00 1.60 -2.36
C VAL A 23 -5.47 3.01 -2.60
N HIS A 24 -4.96 3.64 -1.55
CA HIS A 24 -4.31 4.94 -1.66
C HIS A 24 -2.79 4.77 -1.68
N LEU A 25 -2.17 5.40 -2.67
CA LEU A 25 -0.74 5.36 -2.92
C LEU A 25 -0.07 6.64 -2.41
N GLU A 26 1.08 6.50 -1.75
CA GLU A 26 2.01 7.60 -1.52
C GLU A 26 3.35 7.31 -2.20
N GLY A 27 4.10 8.37 -2.51
CA GLY A 27 5.45 8.24 -3.03
C GLY A 27 6.36 7.58 -2.00
N MET A 28 7.27 6.72 -2.44
CA MET A 28 8.24 6.09 -1.54
C MET A 28 9.27 7.07 -0.96
N GLY A 29 9.36 8.30 -1.45
CA GLY A 29 10.29 9.31 -0.92
C GLY A 29 11.75 9.08 -1.34
N ALA A 30 11.99 8.35 -2.43
CA ALA A 30 13.31 8.23 -3.02
C ALA A 30 13.80 9.58 -3.59
N THR A 31 15.11 9.82 -3.53
CA THR A 31 15.78 11.12 -3.78
C THR A 31 15.56 11.72 -5.17
N GLN A 32 14.95 11.01 -6.11
CA GLN A 32 14.57 11.54 -7.44
C GLN A 32 13.25 10.94 -7.98
N GLY A 33 12.31 10.56 -7.10
CA GLY A 33 11.09 9.86 -7.55
C GLY A 33 11.39 8.49 -8.17
N GLY A 34 12.57 7.94 -7.87
CA GLY A 34 13.03 6.62 -8.29
C GLY A 34 12.47 5.50 -7.42
N ALA A 35 12.96 4.29 -7.66
CA ALA A 35 12.71 3.16 -6.77
C ALA A 35 13.45 3.35 -5.43
N MET A 36 12.80 2.99 -4.33
CA MET A 36 13.42 3.03 -3.00
C MET A 36 13.98 1.63 -2.65
N GLY A 37 15.28 1.55 -2.35
CA GLY A 37 15.95 0.32 -1.96
C GLY A 37 16.21 -0.63 -3.14
N ASP A 38 16.05 -1.93 -2.89
CA ASP A 38 16.43 -3.01 -3.81
C ASP A 38 15.34 -3.39 -4.83
N ILE A 39 14.20 -2.68 -4.86
CA ILE A 39 13.05 -3.05 -5.70
C ILE A 39 12.97 -2.13 -6.93
N PRO A 40 13.59 -2.50 -8.07
CA PRO A 40 13.55 -1.68 -9.27
C PRO A 40 12.11 -1.54 -9.79
N GLY A 41 11.77 -0.33 -10.27
CA GLY A 41 10.49 -0.06 -10.91
C GLY A 41 9.33 0.30 -9.97
N VAL A 42 9.47 0.13 -8.65
CA VAL A 42 8.41 0.47 -7.69
C VAL A 42 8.68 1.82 -7.04
N ARG A 43 7.84 2.81 -7.39
CA ARG A 43 7.99 4.21 -6.95
C ARG A 43 6.96 4.63 -5.90
N PHE A 44 5.91 3.84 -5.75
CA PHE A 44 4.78 4.10 -4.87
C PHE A 44 4.68 3.00 -3.83
N LYS A 45 4.13 3.35 -2.67
CA LYS A 45 3.74 2.40 -1.63
C LYS A 45 2.31 2.66 -1.20
N VAL A 46 1.61 1.61 -0.77
CA VAL A 46 0.24 1.73 -0.26
C VAL A 46 0.29 2.17 1.21
N PHE A 47 -0.54 3.16 1.57
CA PHE A 47 -0.68 3.60 2.97
C PHE A 47 -2.09 3.38 3.55
N LYS A 48 -3.13 3.37 2.70
CA LYS A 48 -4.55 3.22 3.08
C LYS A 48 -5.26 2.24 2.15
N VAL A 49 -6.21 1.49 2.69
CA VAL A 49 -7.09 0.57 1.95
C VAL A 49 -8.51 0.73 2.49
N ASN A 50 -9.50 1.00 1.63
CA ASN A 50 -10.93 1.22 2.00
C ASN A 50 -11.09 2.10 3.25
N ASP A 51 -10.51 3.29 3.20
CA ASP A 51 -10.52 4.26 4.31
C ASP A 51 -9.86 3.85 5.63
N THR A 52 -9.18 2.71 5.67
CA THR A 52 -8.44 2.26 6.85
C THR A 52 -6.94 2.27 6.59
N SER A 53 -6.17 2.77 7.56
CA SER A 53 -4.71 2.78 7.47
C SER A 53 -4.17 1.35 7.46
N LEU A 54 -3.36 1.00 6.46
CA LEU A 54 -2.75 -0.33 6.35
C LEU A 54 -1.90 -0.66 7.58
N ARG A 55 -1.30 0.36 8.20
CA ARG A 55 -0.60 0.27 9.48
C ARG A 55 -1.49 -0.24 10.62
N GLU A 56 -2.73 0.25 10.70
CA GLU A 56 -3.67 -0.11 11.77
C GLU A 56 -4.27 -1.50 11.54
N LEU A 57 -4.49 -1.86 10.26
CA LEU A 57 -4.93 -3.20 9.84
C LEU A 57 -3.90 -4.27 10.23
N VAL A 58 -2.62 -4.05 9.86
CA VAL A 58 -1.54 -5.00 10.18
C VAL A 58 -1.28 -5.10 11.68
N LEU A 59 -1.47 -4.00 12.43
CA LEU A 59 -1.35 -4.00 13.90
C LEU A 59 -2.58 -4.61 14.60
N GLY A 60 -3.65 -4.96 13.87
CA GLY A 60 -4.90 -5.47 14.44
C GLY A 60 -5.67 -4.45 15.29
N LYS A 61 -5.37 -3.16 15.17
CA LYS A 61 -6.03 -2.09 15.94
C LYS A 61 -7.35 -1.61 15.33
N LYS A 62 -7.50 -1.80 14.02
CA LYS A 62 -8.74 -1.56 13.28
C LYS A 62 -9.00 -2.74 12.40
N GLU A 63 -10.25 -3.15 12.34
CA GLU A 63 -10.72 -4.11 11.36
C GLU A 63 -11.20 -3.36 10.12
N LYS A 64 -11.08 -3.99 8.95
CA LYS A 64 -11.64 -3.43 7.73
C LYS A 64 -13.15 -3.27 7.92
N PRO A 65 -13.73 -2.08 7.64
CA PRO A 65 -15.15 -1.99 7.45
C PRO A 65 -15.50 -2.78 6.19
N ARG A 66 -15.91 -4.04 6.36
CA ARG A 66 -16.56 -4.84 5.31
C ARG A 66 -18.03 -4.40 5.29
N ARG A 67 -18.44 -3.73 4.22
CA ARG A 67 -19.85 -3.57 3.88
C ARG A 67 -20.22 -4.54 2.79
#